data_AF-A0A9D1S524-F1
#
_entry.id   AF-A0A9D1S524-F1
#
_cell.length_a   1.000
_cell.length_b   1.000
_cell.length_c   1.000
_cell.angle_alpha   90.00
_cell.angle_beta   90.00
_cell.angle_gamma   90.00
#
_symmetry.space_group_name_H-M   'P 1'
#
loop_
_entity.id
_entity.type
_entity.pdbx_description
1 polymer ?
#
loop_
_entity_poly.entity_id
_entity_poly.type
_entity_poly.pdbx_seq_one_letter_code
_entity_poly.pdbx_strand_id
1 'polypeptide(L)'
;MAHPVLYISPDTAGLVYINGHLAGECGAAAPLVMPVAPQGAMYLEYHPLRAGIMPVSRRLNFAGGYIAPGSEPIEEMYIVAWPESVIDVEISPRRIGVLAGAQRLSAGGCELYLVAGDGAPGVARLVRGGVLMEARLPAGAHDARVLETSDGRIMLLGRCDAGEFAQIYDATSGTLALDVMGRAISPAERGGVQVLRAAGDEAGHVLREVWRPSGRGYACQVLAVAREQSTPADSPERAALMLGQALMLGQDEEAYSLLSEAGRARLGALRALIGRYDACCALKYGNRPGRIGLMKLVAPGYARVHPLAYAASPGGAGWQVDDLQLD
;
A
#
# COMPACT_ATOMS: atom_id res chain seq x y z
N MET A 1 -33.17 46.20 6.48
CA MET A 1 -31.96 45.35 6.54
C MET A 1 -31.85 44.70 5.17
N ALA A 2 -30.77 44.95 4.42
CA ALA A 2 -30.65 44.39 3.08
C ALA A 2 -30.47 42.87 3.17
N HIS A 3 -31.17 42.12 2.33
CA HIS A 3 -30.97 40.68 2.20
C HIS A 3 -29.78 40.48 1.26
N PRO A 4 -28.65 39.92 1.74
CA PRO A 4 -27.51 39.70 0.87
C PRO A 4 -27.87 38.75 -0.26
N VAL A 5 -27.32 39.04 -1.44
CA VAL A 5 -27.45 38.19 -2.62
C VAL A 5 -26.08 37.60 -2.93
N LEU A 6 -25.99 36.28 -3.00
CA LEU A 6 -24.83 35.58 -3.47
C LEU A 6 -24.89 35.42 -4.98
N TYR A 7 -23.75 35.71 -5.63
CA TYR A 7 -23.46 35.38 -7.00
C TYR A 7 -22.33 34.35 -6.99
N ILE A 8 -22.58 33.13 -7.45
CA ILE A 8 -21.61 32.03 -7.38
C ILE A 8 -21.19 31.66 -8.80
N SER A 9 -19.91 31.83 -9.08
CA SER A 9 -19.32 31.71 -10.41
C SER A 9 -18.11 30.75 -10.40
N PRO A 10 -18.32 29.44 -10.57
CA PRO A 10 -17.21 28.51 -10.73
C PRO A 10 -16.65 28.56 -12.15
N ASP A 11 -15.34 28.38 -12.30
CA ASP A 11 -14.69 28.30 -13.62
C ASP A 11 -14.99 26.99 -14.38
N THR A 12 -15.61 26.02 -13.71
CA THR A 12 -16.05 24.72 -14.26
C THR A 12 -17.51 24.42 -13.91
N ALA A 13 -18.19 23.59 -14.70
CA ALA A 13 -19.56 23.16 -14.40
C ALA A 13 -19.60 22.25 -13.16
N GLY A 14 -20.56 22.48 -12.26
CA GLY A 14 -20.70 21.75 -11.01
C GLY A 14 -22.05 21.96 -10.31
N LEU A 15 -22.32 21.15 -9.30
CA LEU A 15 -23.47 21.30 -8.41
C LEU A 15 -23.08 22.10 -7.17
N VAL A 16 -23.92 23.03 -6.75
CA VAL A 16 -23.76 23.79 -5.51
C VAL A 16 -24.79 23.37 -4.49
N TYR A 17 -24.33 23.09 -3.28
CA TYR A 17 -25.14 22.84 -2.11
C TYR A 17 -24.93 23.96 -1.10
N ILE A 18 -26.02 24.42 -0.50
CA ILE A 18 -26.01 25.42 0.56
C ILE A 18 -26.67 24.80 1.79
N ASN A 19 -25.94 24.75 2.91
CA ASN A 19 -26.38 24.12 4.16
C ASN A 19 -26.93 22.69 3.93
N GLY A 20 -26.24 21.90 3.11
CA GLY A 20 -26.61 20.53 2.75
C GLY A 20 -27.76 20.38 1.76
N HIS A 21 -28.35 21.47 1.26
CA HIS A 21 -29.45 21.44 0.28
C HIS A 21 -28.94 21.81 -1.11
N LEU A 22 -29.36 21.06 -2.14
CA LEU A 22 -29.04 21.39 -3.53
C LEU A 22 -29.62 22.76 -3.89
N ALA A 23 -28.74 23.72 -4.17
CA ALA A 23 -29.13 25.06 -4.61
C ALA A 23 -29.25 25.13 -6.14
N GLY A 24 -28.45 24.33 -6.86
CA GLY A 24 -28.55 24.18 -8.31
C GLY A 24 -27.26 23.75 -8.97
N GLU A 25 -27.31 23.57 -10.29
CA GLU A 25 -26.13 23.47 -11.15
C GLU A 25 -25.65 24.87 -11.52
N CYS A 26 -24.34 25.07 -11.62
CA CYS A 26 -23.74 26.32 -12.10
C CYS A 26 -22.44 26.09 -12.86
N GLY A 27 -22.03 27.09 -13.62
CA GLY A 27 -20.80 27.08 -14.42
C GLY A 27 -20.42 28.50 -14.86
N ALA A 28 -19.27 28.65 -15.51
CA ALA A 28 -18.75 29.96 -15.93
C ALA A 28 -19.73 30.78 -16.79
N ALA A 29 -20.59 30.13 -17.57
CA ALA A 29 -21.60 30.77 -18.41
C ALA A 29 -22.99 30.90 -17.76
N ALA A 30 -23.19 30.25 -16.60
CA ALA A 30 -24.47 30.18 -15.89
C ALA A 30 -24.22 30.23 -14.38
N PRO A 31 -23.92 31.42 -13.82
CA PRO A 31 -23.68 31.59 -12.41
C PRO A 31 -24.98 31.43 -11.61
N LEU A 32 -24.86 30.93 -10.39
CA LEU A 32 -26.00 30.77 -9.48
C LEU A 32 -26.20 32.07 -8.70
N VAL A 33 -27.43 32.56 -8.69
CA VAL A 33 -27.80 33.79 -7.98
C VAL A 33 -28.88 33.47 -6.96
N MET A 34 -28.64 33.79 -5.69
CA MET A 34 -29.63 33.50 -4.64
C MET A 34 -29.56 34.46 -3.45
N PRO A 35 -30.70 34.80 -2.83
CA PRO A 35 -30.71 35.52 -1.56
C PRO A 35 -30.27 34.61 -0.42
N VAL A 36 -29.58 35.16 0.58
CA VAL A 36 -29.20 34.44 1.80
C VAL A 36 -29.55 35.21 3.07
N ALA A 37 -29.50 34.52 4.20
CA ALA A 37 -29.79 35.13 5.49
C ALA A 37 -28.72 36.20 5.83
N PRO A 38 -29.12 37.39 6.33
CA PRO A 38 -28.17 38.45 6.65
C PRO A 38 -27.34 38.17 7.92
N GLN A 39 -27.65 37.11 8.67
CA GLN A 39 -26.90 36.68 9.85
C GLN A 39 -26.74 35.16 9.90
N GLY A 40 -25.60 34.71 10.43
CA GLY A 40 -25.36 33.31 10.77
C GLY A 40 -24.35 32.62 9.85
N ALA A 41 -24.10 31.34 10.13
CA ALA A 41 -23.20 30.52 9.31
C ALA A 41 -23.95 29.92 8.12
N MET A 42 -23.28 29.92 6.97
CA MET A 42 -23.69 29.25 5.76
C MET A 42 -22.57 28.32 5.30
N TYR A 43 -22.91 27.09 4.96
CA TYR A 43 -21.99 26.11 4.39
C TYR A 43 -22.23 26.01 2.90
N LEU A 44 -21.20 26.30 2.11
CA LEU A 44 -21.20 26.17 0.66
C LEU A 44 -20.38 24.95 0.27
N GLU A 45 -20.95 24.07 -0.54
CA GLU A 45 -20.26 22.91 -1.10
C GLU A 45 -20.43 22.92 -2.62
N TYR A 46 -19.32 22.85 -3.35
CA TYR A 46 -19.26 22.79 -4.79
C TYR A 46 -18.72 21.43 -5.23
N HIS A 47 -19.50 20.73 -6.06
CA HIS A 47 -19.22 19.41 -6.60
C HIS A 47 -19.03 19.51 -8.12
N PRO A 48 -17.79 19.52 -8.64
CA PRO A 48 -17.52 19.56 -10.06
C PRO A 48 -18.17 18.39 -10.80
N LEU A 49 -18.75 18.64 -11.97
CA LEU A 49 -19.30 17.59 -12.85
C LEU A 49 -18.24 16.98 -13.77
N ARG A 50 -17.02 17.53 -13.77
CA ARG A 50 -15.90 17.07 -14.60
C ARG A 50 -14.83 16.40 -13.74
N ALA A 51 -14.37 15.24 -14.21
CA ALA A 51 -13.28 14.48 -13.64
C ALA A 51 -12.00 15.30 -13.41
N GLY A 52 -11.27 15.01 -12.33
CA GLY A 52 -9.99 15.62 -11.97
C GLY A 52 -10.06 17.08 -11.52
N ILE A 53 -11.24 17.56 -11.14
CA ILE A 53 -11.41 18.84 -10.45
C ILE A 53 -11.89 18.51 -9.04
N MET A 54 -11.24 19.09 -8.04
CA MET A 54 -11.53 18.79 -6.63
C MET A 54 -12.81 19.50 -6.15
N PRO A 55 -13.62 18.86 -5.29
CA PRO A 55 -14.74 19.55 -4.65
C PRO A 55 -14.24 20.61 -3.66
N VAL A 56 -15.03 21.66 -3.48
CA VAL A 56 -14.70 22.79 -2.58
C VAL A 56 -15.82 22.93 -1.55
N SER A 57 -15.47 22.88 -0.26
CA SER A 57 -16.42 23.10 0.83
C SER A 57 -15.93 24.23 1.73
N ARG A 58 -16.80 25.22 2.02
CA ARG A 58 -16.44 26.42 2.79
C ARG A 58 -17.58 26.86 3.71
N ARG A 59 -17.22 27.40 4.88
CA ARG A 59 -18.15 28.04 5.81
C ARG A 59 -18.01 29.55 5.71
N LEU A 60 -19.10 30.24 5.35
CA LEU A 60 -19.20 31.69 5.31
C LEU A 60 -20.05 32.16 6.48
N ASN A 61 -19.54 33.10 7.29
CA ASN A 61 -20.33 33.70 8.37
C ASN A 61 -20.82 35.08 7.94
N PHE A 62 -22.11 35.34 8.11
CA PHE A 62 -22.76 36.61 7.79
C PHE A 62 -23.07 37.40 9.05
N ALA A 63 -22.84 38.71 9.00
CA ALA A 63 -23.17 39.67 10.04
C ALA A 63 -23.72 40.96 9.40
N GLY A 64 -25.04 41.14 9.49
CA GLY A 64 -25.68 42.37 9.00
C GLY A 64 -25.75 42.48 7.48
N GLY A 65 -25.74 41.36 6.76
CA GLY A 65 -25.70 41.32 5.29
C GLY A 65 -24.29 41.33 4.70
N TYR A 66 -23.25 41.36 5.53
CA TYR A 66 -21.85 41.31 5.11
C TYR A 66 -21.16 40.04 5.60
N ILE A 67 -20.09 39.63 4.94
CA ILE A 67 -19.24 38.54 5.40
C ILE A 67 -18.46 39.01 6.63
N ALA A 68 -18.58 38.26 7.72
CA ALA A 68 -17.88 38.55 8.95
C ALA A 68 -16.36 38.29 8.81
N PRO A 69 -15.50 39.16 9.39
CA PRO A 69 -14.07 38.93 9.47
C PRO A 69 -13.73 37.56 10.07
N GLY A 70 -12.70 36.88 9.57
CA GLY A 70 -12.36 35.50 9.96
C GLY A 70 -13.07 34.42 9.14
N SER A 71 -13.90 34.79 8.16
CA SER A 71 -14.34 33.89 7.07
C SER A 71 -13.31 33.86 5.91
N GLU A 72 -12.02 34.02 6.24
CA GLU A 72 -10.91 34.23 5.29
C GLU A 72 -10.88 33.15 4.19
N PRO A 73 -10.82 33.51 2.90
CA PRO A 73 -10.63 32.54 1.84
C PRO A 73 -9.18 32.03 1.87
N ILE A 74 -9.02 30.72 2.06
CA ILE A 74 -7.78 29.99 1.78
C ILE A 74 -8.06 29.14 0.53
N GLU A 75 -7.13 29.22 -0.44
CA GLU A 75 -6.97 28.46 -1.71
C GLU A 75 -8.28 28.01 -2.40
N GLU A 76 -8.43 28.26 -3.71
CA GLU A 76 -9.54 27.78 -4.57
C GLU A 76 -10.85 28.59 -4.58
N MET A 77 -11.00 29.62 -3.74
CA MET A 77 -12.21 30.47 -3.74
C MET A 77 -11.85 31.93 -3.48
N TYR A 78 -12.46 32.84 -4.22
CA TYR A 78 -12.34 34.29 -4.04
C TYR A 78 -13.71 34.88 -3.73
N ILE A 79 -13.76 35.84 -2.81
CA ILE A 79 -15.02 36.48 -2.43
C ILE A 79 -14.87 38.00 -2.49
N VAL A 80 -15.79 38.66 -3.18
CA VAL A 80 -15.87 40.11 -3.33
C VAL A 80 -17.21 40.60 -2.83
N ALA A 81 -17.19 41.52 -1.86
CA ALA A 81 -18.38 42.21 -1.41
C ALA A 81 -18.56 43.51 -2.20
N TRP A 82 -19.65 43.60 -2.94
CA TRP A 82 -20.07 44.78 -3.72
C TRP A 82 -21.06 45.63 -2.91
N PRO A 83 -21.33 46.88 -3.34
CA PRO A 83 -22.40 47.69 -2.77
C PRO A 83 -23.76 46.97 -2.75
N GLU A 84 -24.69 47.45 -1.91
CA GLU A 84 -26.05 46.89 -1.79
C GLU A 84 -26.12 45.41 -1.34
N SER A 85 -25.10 44.94 -0.61
CA SER A 85 -25.03 43.56 -0.07
C SER A 85 -25.00 42.46 -1.15
N VAL A 86 -24.44 42.77 -2.32
CA VAL A 86 -24.14 41.74 -3.34
C VAL A 86 -22.77 41.14 -3.03
N ILE A 87 -22.70 39.81 -3.00
CA ILE A 87 -21.49 39.06 -2.67
C ILE A 87 -21.19 38.12 -3.82
N ASP A 88 -20.07 38.36 -4.49
CA ASP A 88 -19.57 37.54 -5.59
C ASP A 88 -18.59 36.52 -5.06
N VAL A 89 -18.83 35.25 -5.38
CA VAL A 89 -18.04 34.08 -4.97
C VAL A 89 -17.55 33.39 -6.23
N GLU A 90 -16.29 33.63 -6.56
CA GLU A 90 -15.61 32.94 -7.64
C GLU A 90 -14.95 31.67 -7.08
N ILE A 91 -15.21 30.54 -7.74
CA ILE A 91 -14.65 29.24 -7.34
C ILE A 91 -13.69 28.78 -8.43
N SER A 92 -12.42 28.61 -8.06
CA SER A 92 -11.35 28.11 -8.92
C SER A 92 -10.77 26.84 -8.28
N PRO A 93 -11.46 25.70 -8.40
CA PRO A 93 -11.08 24.49 -7.68
C PRO A 93 -9.70 24.00 -8.10
N ARG A 94 -9.00 23.32 -7.19
CA ARG A 94 -7.74 22.67 -7.54
C ARG A 94 -7.97 21.65 -8.63
N ARG A 95 -7.21 21.82 -9.71
CA ARG A 95 -7.18 20.90 -10.84
C ARG A 95 -6.11 19.85 -10.58
N ILE A 96 -6.53 18.59 -10.60
CA ILE A 96 -5.63 17.48 -10.79
C ILE A 96 -5.44 17.37 -12.30
N GLY A 97 -4.19 17.42 -12.78
CA GLY A 97 -3.90 17.23 -14.21
C GLY A 97 -4.55 15.94 -14.70
N VAL A 98 -5.67 16.06 -15.44
CA VAL A 98 -6.34 14.93 -16.08
C VAL A 98 -5.53 14.61 -17.32
N LEU A 99 -4.71 13.58 -17.21
CA LEU A 99 -4.09 12.96 -18.35
C LEU A 99 -5.16 12.13 -19.06
N ALA A 100 -5.23 12.26 -20.37
CA ALA A 100 -6.09 11.42 -21.20
C ALA A 100 -5.88 9.94 -20.84
N GLY A 101 -6.96 9.21 -20.56
CA GLY A 101 -6.91 7.77 -20.24
C GLY A 101 -7.05 7.39 -18.76
N ALA A 102 -7.29 8.35 -17.85
CA ALA A 102 -7.61 8.03 -16.45
C ALA A 102 -8.87 7.15 -16.34
N GLN A 103 -8.72 5.93 -15.80
CA GLN A 103 -9.84 5.03 -15.54
C GLN A 103 -10.51 5.42 -14.21
N ARG A 104 -11.74 5.95 -14.26
CA ARG A 104 -12.56 6.16 -13.07
C ARG A 104 -13.03 4.82 -12.53
N LEU A 105 -12.40 4.35 -11.46
CA LEU A 105 -12.91 3.21 -10.67
C LEU A 105 -13.69 3.78 -9.49
N SER A 106 -14.97 3.41 -9.38
CA SER A 106 -15.81 3.76 -8.25
C SER A 106 -15.95 2.55 -7.33
N ALA A 107 -15.45 2.68 -6.10
CA ALA A 107 -15.70 1.76 -5.00
C ALA A 107 -15.94 2.61 -3.75
N GLY A 108 -17.11 2.45 -3.11
CA GLY A 108 -17.41 3.13 -1.83
C GLY A 108 -17.42 4.66 -1.87
N GLY A 109 -17.65 5.28 -3.03
CA GLY A 109 -17.59 6.75 -3.19
C GLY A 109 -16.18 7.31 -3.31
N CYS A 110 -15.16 6.47 -3.51
CA CYS A 110 -13.81 6.89 -3.88
C CYS A 110 -13.68 6.95 -5.40
N GLU A 111 -13.02 8.00 -5.89
CA GLU A 111 -12.63 8.12 -7.29
C GLU A 111 -11.13 7.87 -7.43
N LEU A 112 -10.77 6.79 -8.14
CA LEU A 112 -9.38 6.54 -8.52
C LEU A 112 -9.04 7.29 -9.81
N TYR A 113 -7.89 7.96 -9.82
CA TYR A 113 -7.28 8.58 -10.99
C TYR A 113 -5.88 7.99 -11.22
N LEU A 114 -5.78 6.97 -12.09
CA LEU A 114 -4.48 6.42 -12.49
C LEU A 114 -3.79 7.38 -13.48
N VAL A 115 -2.61 7.86 -13.09
CA VAL A 115 -1.73 8.67 -13.94
C VAL A 115 -0.59 7.77 -14.41
N ALA A 116 -0.70 7.25 -15.63
CA ALA A 116 0.45 6.60 -16.27
C ALA A 116 1.44 7.71 -16.66
N GLY A 117 2.69 7.61 -16.17
CA GLY A 117 3.79 8.38 -16.75
C GLY A 117 4.13 7.79 -18.11
N ASP A 118 4.60 8.61 -19.05
CA ASP A 118 5.03 8.21 -20.39
C ASP A 118 5.96 6.98 -20.34
N GLY A 119 5.40 5.79 -20.57
CA GLY A 119 6.13 4.52 -20.63
C GLY A 119 6.50 3.85 -19.29
N ALA A 120 6.18 4.42 -18.13
CA ALA A 120 6.33 3.74 -16.82
C ALA A 120 5.34 4.30 -15.77
N PRO A 121 4.67 3.44 -14.98
CA PRO A 121 3.75 3.90 -13.93
C PRO A 121 4.55 4.48 -12.76
N GLY A 122 4.64 5.81 -12.69
CA GLY A 122 5.39 6.51 -11.64
C GLY A 122 4.55 6.90 -10.42
N VAL A 123 3.28 7.30 -10.61
CA VAL A 123 2.41 7.79 -9.52
C VAL A 123 0.93 7.58 -9.89
N ALA A 124 0.15 6.93 -9.04
CA ALA A 124 -1.31 6.97 -9.06
C ALA A 124 -1.85 8.04 -8.10
N ARG A 125 -3.01 8.63 -8.41
CA ARG A 125 -3.70 9.57 -7.52
C ARG A 125 -5.05 9.01 -7.12
N LEU A 126 -5.32 8.89 -5.83
CA LEU A 126 -6.63 8.49 -5.32
C LEU A 126 -7.31 9.70 -4.69
N VAL A 127 -8.62 9.86 -4.93
CA VAL A 127 -9.40 10.94 -4.35
C VAL A 127 -10.61 10.36 -3.61
N ARG A 128 -10.78 10.77 -2.35
CA ARG A 128 -11.98 10.46 -1.57
C ARG A 128 -12.43 11.70 -0.80
N GLY A 129 -13.66 12.17 -1.03
CA GLY A 129 -14.26 13.23 -0.22
C GLY A 129 -13.40 14.50 -0.09
N GLY A 130 -12.63 14.86 -1.14
CA GLY A 130 -11.71 16.00 -1.13
C GLY A 130 -10.28 15.69 -0.66
N VAL A 131 -10.00 14.48 -0.15
CA VAL A 131 -8.64 14.05 0.22
C VAL A 131 -7.94 13.47 -1.01
N LEU A 132 -6.79 14.03 -1.39
CA LEU A 132 -5.92 13.54 -2.43
C LEU A 132 -4.80 12.67 -1.84
N MET A 133 -4.64 11.45 -2.34
CA MET A 133 -3.57 10.51 -2.01
C MET A 133 -2.67 10.32 -3.23
N GLU A 134 -1.35 10.44 -3.05
CA GLU A 134 -0.38 10.10 -4.09
C GLU A 134 0.27 8.75 -3.79
N ALA A 135 0.08 7.82 -4.71
CA ALA A 135 0.55 6.45 -4.62
C ALA A 135 1.73 6.23 -5.57
N ARG A 136 2.92 5.98 -5.02
CA ARG A 136 4.08 5.61 -5.84
C ARG A 136 3.91 4.16 -6.28
N LEU A 137 3.68 3.95 -7.57
CA LEU A 137 3.48 2.60 -8.10
C LEU A 137 4.83 1.89 -8.28
N PRO A 138 4.89 0.57 -8.06
CA PRO A 138 6.08 -0.21 -8.39
C PRO A 138 6.31 -0.25 -9.90
N ALA A 139 7.55 -0.55 -10.30
CA ALA A 139 7.92 -0.71 -11.71
C ALA A 139 7.03 -1.77 -12.40
N GLY A 140 6.58 -1.46 -13.61
CA GLY A 140 5.71 -2.34 -14.39
C GLY A 140 4.27 -2.45 -13.85
N ALA A 141 3.83 -1.54 -12.97
CA ALA A 141 2.46 -1.58 -12.44
C ALA A 141 1.36 -1.52 -13.52
N HIS A 142 0.41 -2.45 -13.45
CA HIS A 142 -0.74 -2.58 -14.35
C HIS A 142 -1.92 -3.25 -13.61
N ASP A 143 -3.09 -3.30 -14.27
CA ASP A 143 -4.32 -3.89 -13.72
C ASP A 143 -4.70 -3.39 -12.32
N ALA A 144 -4.44 -2.10 -12.07
CA ALA A 144 -4.67 -1.53 -10.75
C ALA A 144 -6.17 -1.35 -10.48
N ARG A 145 -6.60 -1.73 -9.27
CA ARG A 145 -7.98 -1.60 -8.78
C ARG A 145 -7.99 -1.08 -7.36
N VAL A 146 -9.08 -0.42 -6.99
CA VAL A 146 -9.27 0.14 -5.65
C VAL A 146 -10.45 -0.50 -4.96
N LEU A 147 -10.26 -0.81 -3.69
CA LEU A 147 -11.28 -1.33 -2.78
C LEU A 147 -11.34 -0.44 -1.55
N GLU A 148 -12.53 -0.22 -1.02
CA GLU A 148 -12.68 0.26 0.35
C GLU A 148 -12.71 -0.95 1.29
N THR A 149 -11.89 -0.90 2.34
CA THR A 149 -11.86 -1.93 3.38
C THR A 149 -13.00 -1.72 4.37
N SER A 150 -13.36 -2.76 5.13
CA SER A 150 -14.45 -2.68 6.11
C SER A 150 -14.21 -1.71 7.27
N ASP A 151 -12.97 -1.27 7.48
CA ASP A 151 -12.56 -0.24 8.44
C ASP A 151 -12.39 1.14 7.81
N GLY A 152 -12.85 1.34 6.56
CA GLY A 152 -12.90 2.64 5.90
C GLY A 152 -11.58 3.10 5.26
N ARG A 153 -10.56 2.23 5.18
CA ARG A 153 -9.30 2.53 4.48
C ARG A 153 -9.41 2.25 2.98
N ILE A 154 -8.49 2.82 2.21
CA ILE A 154 -8.45 2.66 0.76
C ILE A 154 -7.32 1.71 0.39
N MET A 155 -7.66 0.58 -0.21
CA MET A 155 -6.72 -0.42 -0.67
C MET A 155 -6.57 -0.35 -2.19
N LEU A 156 -5.38 0.01 -2.64
CA LEU A 156 -4.95 -0.08 -4.03
C LEU A 156 -4.27 -1.43 -4.25
N LEU A 157 -4.77 -2.22 -5.19
CA LEU A 157 -4.23 -3.52 -5.60
C LEU A 157 -3.79 -3.44 -7.05
N GLY A 158 -2.76 -4.17 -7.44
CA GLY A 158 -2.40 -4.31 -8.86
C GLY A 158 -1.32 -5.35 -9.09
N ARG A 159 -0.86 -5.42 -10.34
CA ARG A 159 0.22 -6.30 -10.80
C ARG A 159 1.43 -5.48 -11.18
N CYS A 160 2.62 -6.07 -11.09
CA CYS A 160 3.91 -5.44 -11.39
C CYS A 160 4.94 -6.51 -11.79
N ASP A 161 6.15 -6.10 -12.16
CA ASP A 161 7.21 -7.03 -12.61
C ASP A 161 7.59 -8.07 -11.55
N ALA A 162 7.41 -7.74 -10.27
CA ALA A 162 7.74 -8.62 -9.14
C ALA A 162 6.54 -9.42 -8.59
N GLY A 163 5.37 -9.36 -9.24
CA GLY A 163 4.14 -10.07 -8.84
C GLY A 163 2.96 -9.13 -8.63
N GLU A 164 2.24 -9.28 -7.53
CA GLU A 164 1.14 -8.43 -7.13
C GLU A 164 1.57 -7.44 -6.03
N PHE A 165 0.96 -6.27 -6.00
CA PHE A 165 1.20 -5.24 -4.98
C PHE A 165 -0.10 -4.81 -4.31
N ALA A 166 0.02 -4.37 -3.06
CA ALA A 166 -1.04 -3.72 -2.32
C ALA A 166 -0.51 -2.53 -1.53
N GLN A 167 -1.20 -1.41 -1.68
CA GLN A 167 -0.98 -0.21 -0.89
C GLN A 167 -2.26 0.17 -0.17
N ILE A 168 -2.18 0.44 1.13
CA ILE A 168 -3.33 0.83 1.94
C ILE A 168 -3.13 2.24 2.45
N TYR A 169 -4.12 3.08 2.22
CA TYR A 169 -4.14 4.48 2.60
C TYR A 169 -5.20 4.74 3.67
N ASP A 170 -4.84 5.57 4.64
CA ASP A 170 -5.80 6.14 5.55
C ASP A 170 -6.69 7.15 4.81
N ALA A 171 -7.99 6.92 4.80
CA ALA A 171 -8.92 7.68 3.99
C ALA A 171 -9.09 9.15 4.43
N THR A 172 -8.79 9.46 5.69
CA THR A 172 -8.95 10.80 6.28
C THR A 172 -7.70 11.64 6.09
N SER A 173 -6.53 11.07 6.35
CA SER A 173 -5.24 11.77 6.28
C SER A 173 -4.55 11.65 4.93
N GLY A 174 -4.94 10.67 4.10
CA GLY A 174 -4.28 10.33 2.85
C GLY A 174 -2.91 9.66 3.00
N THR A 175 -2.53 9.29 4.22
CA THR A 175 -1.22 8.68 4.52
C THR A 175 -1.15 7.20 4.13
N LEU A 176 0.00 6.76 3.64
CA LEU A 176 0.29 5.35 3.33
C LEU A 176 0.52 4.57 4.63
N ALA A 177 -0.36 3.60 4.92
CA ALA A 177 -0.31 2.76 6.11
C ALA A 177 0.36 1.40 5.87
N LEU A 178 0.30 0.89 4.64
CA LEU A 178 0.93 -0.37 4.24
C LEU A 178 1.35 -0.30 2.77
N ASP A 179 2.55 -0.79 2.48
CA ASP A 179 3.06 -1.02 1.12
C ASP A 179 3.69 -2.41 1.07
N VAL A 180 3.08 -3.33 0.33
CA VAL A 180 3.52 -4.73 0.25
C VAL A 180 3.44 -5.26 -1.17
N MET A 181 4.33 -6.19 -1.47
CA MET A 181 4.42 -6.91 -2.74
C MET A 181 4.55 -8.40 -2.47
N GLY A 182 4.05 -9.24 -3.36
CA GLY A 182 4.18 -10.69 -3.25
C GLY A 182 3.85 -11.38 -4.57
N ARG A 183 3.98 -12.70 -4.63
CA ARG A 183 3.55 -13.47 -5.80
C ARG A 183 2.05 -13.35 -6.06
N ALA A 184 1.26 -13.33 -4.99
CA ALA A 184 -0.18 -13.13 -5.04
C ALA A 184 -0.64 -12.41 -3.78
N ILE A 185 -1.63 -11.53 -3.94
CA ILE A 185 -2.20 -10.73 -2.87
C ILE A 185 -3.72 -10.79 -2.92
N SER A 186 -4.35 -11.06 -1.77
CA SER A 186 -5.79 -11.01 -1.62
C SER A 186 -6.22 -10.22 -0.39
N PRO A 187 -7.36 -9.52 -0.44
CA PRO A 187 -7.96 -8.93 0.76
C PRO A 187 -8.23 -10.02 1.81
N ALA A 188 -8.02 -9.68 3.08
CA ALA A 188 -8.38 -10.48 4.23
C ALA A 188 -9.42 -9.77 5.10
N GLU A 189 -9.97 -10.47 6.08
CA GLU A 189 -10.97 -9.89 6.99
C GLU A 189 -10.44 -8.66 7.75
N ARG A 190 -11.37 -7.77 8.13
CA ARG A 190 -11.10 -6.60 8.98
C ARG A 190 -10.00 -5.69 8.43
N GLY A 191 -10.04 -5.42 7.12
CA GLY A 191 -9.08 -4.54 6.44
C GLY A 191 -7.67 -5.10 6.35
N GLY A 192 -7.49 -6.40 6.60
CA GLY A 192 -6.21 -7.08 6.43
C GLY A 192 -5.90 -7.41 4.97
N VAL A 193 -4.66 -7.83 4.73
CA VAL A 193 -4.19 -8.32 3.44
C VAL A 193 -3.43 -9.62 3.63
N GLN A 194 -3.76 -10.62 2.82
CA GLN A 194 -2.98 -11.84 2.73
C GLN A 194 -1.98 -11.71 1.58
N VAL A 195 -0.73 -12.08 1.85
CA VAL A 195 0.36 -12.04 0.86
C VAL A 195 0.98 -13.42 0.77
N LEU A 196 1.09 -13.95 -0.45
CA LEU A 196 1.90 -15.12 -0.74
C LEU A 196 3.27 -14.65 -1.27
N ARG A 197 4.36 -15.08 -0.64
CA ARG A 197 5.73 -14.74 -1.05
C ARG A 197 6.56 -15.99 -1.24
N ALA A 198 7.50 -15.95 -2.18
CA ALA A 198 8.56 -16.96 -2.20
C ALA A 198 9.45 -16.75 -0.97
N ALA A 199 9.83 -17.84 -0.29
CA ALA A 199 10.83 -17.80 0.77
C ALA A 199 12.24 -17.50 0.22
N GLY A 200 12.46 -17.75 -1.08
CA GLY A 200 13.75 -17.53 -1.75
C GLY A 200 14.79 -18.57 -1.38
N ASP A 201 14.35 -19.80 -1.08
CA ASP A 201 15.18 -20.90 -0.61
C ASP A 201 15.27 -22.04 -1.65
N GLU A 202 16.17 -23.00 -1.41
CA GLU A 202 16.49 -24.08 -2.36
C GLU A 202 15.35 -25.10 -2.52
N ALA A 203 14.48 -25.18 -1.51
CA ALA A 203 13.32 -26.04 -1.49
C ALA A 203 12.10 -25.45 -2.22
N GLY A 204 12.13 -24.15 -2.55
CA GLY A 204 11.01 -23.48 -3.22
C GLY A 204 9.80 -23.29 -2.31
N HIS A 205 10.02 -22.97 -1.04
CA HIS A 205 8.94 -22.68 -0.10
C HIS A 205 8.20 -21.39 -0.47
N VAL A 206 6.91 -21.40 -0.13
CA VAL A 206 6.04 -20.22 -0.16
C VAL A 206 5.57 -19.91 1.24
N LEU A 207 5.73 -18.65 1.60
CA LEU A 207 5.28 -18.05 2.84
C LEU A 207 3.89 -17.48 2.63
N ARG A 208 2.96 -17.84 3.52
CA ARG A 208 1.65 -17.20 3.61
C ARG A 208 1.65 -16.24 4.79
N GLU A 209 1.66 -14.95 4.48
CA GLU A 209 1.61 -13.86 5.44
C GLU A 209 0.20 -13.27 5.51
N VAL A 210 -0.19 -12.79 6.68
CA VAL A 210 -1.34 -11.90 6.83
C VAL A 210 -0.93 -10.64 7.57
N TRP A 211 -1.18 -9.51 6.91
CA TRP A 211 -0.96 -8.17 7.42
C TRP A 211 -2.29 -7.66 7.96
N ARG A 212 -2.33 -7.30 9.26
CA ARG A 212 -3.55 -6.80 9.91
C ARG A 212 -3.35 -5.39 10.46
N PRO A 213 -4.41 -4.56 10.49
CA PRO A 213 -4.35 -3.28 11.19
C PRO A 213 -3.89 -3.45 12.64
N SER A 214 -3.06 -2.52 13.08
CA SER A 214 -2.52 -2.40 14.43
C SER A 214 -2.45 -0.92 14.81
N GLY A 215 -2.17 -0.62 16.09
CA GLY A 215 -2.11 0.77 16.56
C GLY A 215 -1.02 1.65 15.90
N ARG A 216 -0.10 1.07 15.12
CA ARG A 216 0.98 1.78 14.40
C ARG A 216 0.96 1.58 12.89
N GLY A 217 -0.16 1.15 12.31
CA GLY A 217 -0.27 0.80 10.89
C GLY A 217 -0.62 -0.67 10.75
N TYR A 218 0.25 -1.50 10.19
CA TYR A 218 0.00 -2.91 9.96
C TYR A 218 1.07 -3.80 10.60
N ALA A 219 0.63 -4.93 11.16
CA ALA A 219 1.50 -5.96 11.71
C ALA A 219 1.42 -7.23 10.84
N CYS A 220 2.58 -7.79 10.50
CA CYS A 220 2.69 -9.03 9.74
C CYS A 220 2.69 -10.24 10.68
N GLN A 221 1.94 -11.27 10.30
CA GLN A 221 2.00 -12.61 10.88
C GLN A 221 2.21 -13.63 9.77
N VAL A 222 3.24 -14.47 9.89
CA VAL A 222 3.41 -15.65 9.03
C VAL A 222 2.47 -16.75 9.52
N LEU A 223 1.54 -17.18 8.68
CA LEU A 223 0.55 -18.21 9.02
C LEU A 223 1.00 -19.61 8.66
N ALA A 224 1.68 -19.76 7.52
CA ALA A 224 2.12 -21.05 7.03
C ALA A 224 3.36 -20.90 6.15
N VAL A 225 4.15 -21.98 6.14
CA VAL A 225 5.24 -22.22 5.20
C VAL A 225 4.90 -23.54 4.53
N ALA A 226 4.84 -23.54 3.21
CA ALA A 226 4.52 -24.74 2.45
C ALA A 226 5.43 -24.83 1.23
N ARG A 227 5.78 -26.06 0.84
CA ARG A 227 6.51 -26.31 -0.39
C ARG A 227 5.51 -26.42 -1.55
N GLU A 228 5.72 -25.66 -2.62
CA GLU A 228 4.86 -25.78 -3.82
C GLU A 228 5.14 -27.08 -4.59
N GLN A 229 6.41 -27.50 -4.65
CA GLN A 229 6.81 -28.70 -5.37
C GLN A 229 7.98 -29.40 -4.69
N SER A 230 7.90 -30.71 -4.50
CA SER A 230 9.01 -31.48 -3.93
C SER A 230 10.17 -31.53 -4.93
N THR A 231 11.23 -30.79 -4.64
CA THR A 231 12.48 -30.87 -5.40
C THR A 231 13.48 -31.75 -4.63
N PRO A 232 14.06 -32.79 -5.26
CA PRO A 232 15.08 -33.60 -4.61
C PRO A 232 16.37 -32.81 -4.41
N ALA A 233 17.12 -33.14 -3.36
CA ALA A 233 18.47 -32.63 -3.17
C ALA A 233 19.43 -33.37 -4.13
N ASP A 234 19.65 -32.79 -5.31
CA ASP A 234 20.46 -33.36 -6.39
C ASP A 234 21.98 -33.28 -6.16
N SER A 235 22.42 -32.50 -5.17
CA SER A 235 23.81 -32.35 -4.81
C SER A 235 24.01 -32.27 -3.28
N PRO A 236 25.23 -32.59 -2.78
CA PRO A 236 25.58 -32.45 -1.36
C PRO A 236 25.34 -31.03 -0.83
N GLU A 237 25.73 -30.02 -1.61
CA GLU A 237 25.59 -28.61 -1.25
C GLU A 237 24.12 -28.21 -1.13
N ARG A 238 23.31 -28.61 -2.12
CA ARG A 238 21.86 -28.36 -2.10
C ARG A 238 21.18 -29.02 -0.90
N ALA A 239 21.55 -30.26 -0.56
CA ALA A 239 21.02 -30.92 0.64
C ALA A 239 21.33 -30.13 1.92
N ALA A 240 22.56 -29.63 2.05
CA ALA A 240 22.98 -28.84 3.21
C ALA A 240 22.26 -27.48 3.28
N LEU A 241 22.09 -26.80 2.14
CA LEU A 241 21.33 -25.55 2.05
C LEU A 241 19.85 -25.75 2.42
N MET A 242 19.19 -26.74 1.80
CA MET A 242 17.80 -27.09 2.08
C MET A 242 17.59 -27.43 3.55
N LEU A 243 18.51 -28.19 4.16
CA LEU A 243 18.43 -28.52 5.59
C LEU A 243 18.54 -27.26 6.47
N GLY A 244 19.53 -26.40 6.20
CA GLY A 244 19.71 -25.17 6.96
C GLY A 244 18.51 -24.23 6.86
N GLN A 245 17.95 -24.09 5.65
CA GLN A 245 16.78 -23.26 5.38
C GLN A 245 15.51 -23.84 6.01
N ALA A 246 15.28 -25.16 5.90
CA ALA A 246 14.16 -25.85 6.54
C ALA A 246 14.17 -25.66 8.06
N LEU A 247 15.33 -25.79 8.70
CA LEU A 247 15.49 -25.55 10.14
C LEU A 247 15.18 -24.10 10.54
N MET A 248 15.58 -23.12 9.73
CA MET A 248 15.24 -21.70 9.96
C MET A 248 13.75 -21.41 9.77
N LEU A 249 13.09 -22.09 8.83
CA LEU A 249 11.66 -22.00 8.60
C LEU A 249 10.82 -22.86 9.56
N GLY A 250 11.46 -23.57 10.49
CA GLY A 250 10.81 -24.45 11.45
C GLY A 250 10.17 -25.71 10.84
N GLN A 251 10.59 -26.11 9.65
CA GLN A 251 10.10 -27.29 8.93
C GLN A 251 10.83 -28.57 9.41
N ASP A 252 10.50 -29.04 10.61
CA ASP A 252 11.21 -30.17 11.25
C ASP A 252 11.08 -31.49 10.49
N GLU A 253 9.90 -31.81 9.97
CA GLU A 253 9.66 -33.03 9.19
C GLU A 253 10.54 -33.04 7.93
N GLU A 254 10.64 -31.90 7.25
CA GLU A 254 11.52 -31.76 6.08
C GLU A 254 12.99 -31.87 6.47
N ALA A 255 13.42 -31.16 7.51
CA ALA A 255 14.78 -31.24 8.02
C ALA A 255 15.16 -32.69 8.39
N TYR A 256 14.24 -33.43 9.02
CA TYR A 256 14.42 -34.83 9.36
C TYR A 256 14.57 -35.73 8.12
N SER A 257 13.84 -35.44 7.04
CA SER A 257 13.92 -36.16 5.77
C SER A 257 15.26 -35.96 5.04
N LEU A 258 15.88 -34.78 5.23
CA LEU A 258 17.16 -34.39 4.64
C LEU A 258 18.37 -34.92 5.43
N LEU A 259 18.17 -35.44 6.63
CA LEU A 259 19.23 -36.01 7.46
C LEU A 259 19.34 -37.53 7.26
N SER A 260 20.58 -38.02 7.22
CA SER A 260 20.86 -39.45 7.34
C SER A 260 20.60 -39.94 8.77
N GLU A 261 20.67 -41.25 9.00
CA GLU A 261 20.47 -41.82 10.34
C GLU A 261 21.41 -41.20 11.39
N ALA A 262 22.68 -41.00 11.02
CA ALA A 262 23.67 -40.35 11.88
C ALA A 262 23.33 -38.87 12.14
N GLY A 263 22.89 -38.16 11.09
CA GLY A 263 22.50 -36.75 11.19
C GLY A 263 21.26 -36.52 12.06
N ARG A 264 20.29 -37.44 12.01
CA ARG A 264 19.02 -37.35 12.78
C ARG A 264 19.23 -37.30 14.28
N ALA A 265 20.22 -38.03 14.80
CA ALA A 265 20.58 -37.99 16.22
C ALA A 265 21.02 -36.59 16.69
N ARG A 266 21.43 -35.71 15.77
CA ARG A 266 21.93 -34.36 16.05
C ARG A 266 20.92 -33.25 15.73
N LEU A 267 19.71 -33.58 15.27
CA LEU A 267 18.71 -32.60 14.82
C LEU A 267 18.47 -31.46 15.84
N GLY A 268 18.32 -31.80 17.12
CA GLY A 268 18.11 -30.80 18.18
C GLY A 268 19.30 -29.83 18.34
N ALA A 269 20.53 -30.34 18.26
CA ALA A 269 21.74 -29.53 18.33
C ALA A 269 21.90 -28.65 17.08
N LEU A 270 21.59 -29.19 15.90
CA LEU A 270 21.61 -28.44 14.64
C LEU A 270 20.57 -27.32 14.63
N ARG A 271 19.35 -27.59 15.11
CA ARG A 271 18.29 -26.58 15.27
C ARG A 271 18.72 -25.45 16.20
N ALA A 272 19.29 -25.78 17.36
CA ALA A 272 19.79 -24.79 18.31
C ALA A 272 20.97 -23.98 17.74
N LEU A 273 21.83 -24.63 16.94
CA LEU A 273 22.97 -24.00 16.28
C LEU A 273 22.51 -22.97 15.24
N ILE A 274 21.68 -23.42 14.30
CA ILE A 274 21.23 -22.69 13.12
C ILE A 274 20.23 -21.59 13.51
N GLY A 275 19.37 -21.83 14.49
CA GLY A 275 18.40 -20.84 14.98
C GLY A 275 19.01 -19.57 15.59
N ARG A 276 20.34 -19.52 15.77
CA ARG A 276 21.05 -18.30 16.19
C ARG A 276 21.33 -17.35 15.02
N TYR A 277 21.15 -17.80 13.79
CA TYR A 277 21.45 -17.08 12.56
C TYR A 277 20.17 -16.62 11.86
N ASP A 278 20.32 -15.68 10.92
CA ASP A 278 19.21 -15.01 10.27
C ASP A 278 18.99 -15.53 8.83
N ALA A 279 19.99 -16.18 8.21
CA ALA A 279 19.82 -16.88 6.93
C ALA A 279 20.87 -17.99 6.69
N CYS A 280 20.57 -18.91 5.78
CA CYS A 280 21.47 -19.95 5.28
C CYS A 280 21.64 -19.79 3.76
N CYS A 281 22.88 -19.71 3.28
CA CYS A 281 23.19 -19.36 1.88
C CYS A 281 24.42 -20.08 1.32
N ALA A 282 24.53 -20.14 -0.01
CA ALA A 282 25.73 -20.60 -0.68
C ALA A 282 26.89 -19.61 -0.50
N LEU A 283 28.13 -20.11 -0.34
CA LEU A 283 29.31 -19.26 -0.20
C LEU A 283 29.75 -18.74 -1.57
N LYS A 284 29.51 -17.45 -1.83
CA LYS A 284 29.90 -16.80 -3.10
C LYS A 284 31.41 -16.56 -3.23
N TYR A 285 32.10 -16.31 -2.11
CA TYR A 285 33.52 -15.94 -2.07
C TYR A 285 34.26 -16.76 -1.01
N GLY A 286 35.56 -17.01 -1.22
CA GLY A 286 36.36 -17.85 -0.32
C GLY A 286 36.11 -19.35 -0.49
N ASN A 287 35.74 -19.76 -1.71
CA ASN A 287 35.30 -21.10 -2.09
C ASN A 287 36.16 -22.21 -1.46
N ARG A 288 35.58 -22.92 -0.50
CA ARG A 288 36.09 -24.15 0.08
C ARG A 288 35.00 -25.19 -0.16
N PRO A 289 35.23 -26.18 -1.03
CA PRO A 289 34.28 -27.26 -1.26
C PRO A 289 33.81 -27.89 0.06
N GLY A 290 32.55 -28.30 0.13
CA GLY A 290 31.99 -28.91 1.34
C GLY A 290 31.54 -27.89 2.40
N ARG A 291 31.23 -26.65 2.01
CA ARG A 291 30.80 -25.60 2.94
C ARG A 291 29.64 -24.76 2.42
N ILE A 292 28.76 -24.38 3.33
CA ILE A 292 27.72 -23.37 3.14
C ILE A 292 27.93 -22.22 4.13
N GLY A 293 27.12 -21.17 4.05
CA GLY A 293 27.20 -19.98 4.91
C GLY A 293 26.00 -19.85 5.84
N LEU A 294 26.25 -19.59 7.13
CA LEU A 294 25.27 -19.10 8.07
C LEU A 294 25.45 -17.58 8.25
N MET A 295 24.44 -16.81 7.85
CA MET A 295 24.47 -15.36 7.88
C MET A 295 23.86 -14.82 9.18
N LYS A 296 24.56 -13.88 9.83
CA LYS A 296 24.05 -13.10 10.96
C LYS A 296 24.01 -11.62 10.58
N LEU A 297 22.85 -10.99 10.71
CA LEU A 297 22.69 -9.54 10.62
C LEU A 297 23.28 -8.92 11.89
N VAL A 298 24.32 -8.12 11.72
CA VAL A 298 25.03 -7.47 12.84
C VAL A 298 24.55 -6.04 13.02
N ALA A 299 24.22 -5.36 11.91
CA ALA A 299 23.64 -4.02 11.88
C ALA A 299 22.83 -3.83 10.59
N PRO A 300 21.97 -2.79 10.48
CA PRO A 300 21.27 -2.48 9.24
C PRO A 300 22.26 -2.38 8.05
N GLY A 301 22.02 -3.16 7.00
CA GLY A 301 22.89 -3.22 5.82
C GLY A 301 24.23 -3.94 6.02
N TYR A 302 24.51 -4.51 7.21
CA TYR A 302 25.73 -5.24 7.49
C TYR A 302 25.45 -6.62 8.08
N ALA A 303 25.85 -7.65 7.36
CA ALA A 303 25.75 -9.04 7.78
C ALA A 303 27.13 -9.73 7.72
N ARG A 304 27.34 -10.69 8.61
CA ARG A 304 28.52 -11.55 8.65
C ARG A 304 28.12 -12.98 8.30
N VAL A 305 28.89 -13.60 7.42
CA VAL A 305 28.68 -15.01 7.04
C VAL A 305 29.73 -15.87 7.73
N HIS A 306 29.27 -16.93 8.38
CA HIS A 306 30.08 -17.92 9.06
C HIS A 306 30.08 -19.21 8.24
N PRO A 307 31.24 -19.73 7.81
CA PRO A 307 31.31 -21.00 7.10
C PRO A 307 30.82 -22.15 7.97
N LEU A 308 30.00 -23.01 7.38
CA LEU A 308 29.49 -24.23 7.97
C LEU A 308 29.92 -25.39 7.08
N ALA A 309 30.80 -26.25 7.59
CA ALA A 309 31.18 -27.48 6.91
C ALA A 309 30.02 -28.47 6.92
N TYR A 310 29.83 -29.19 5.83
CA TYR A 310 28.84 -30.26 5.72
C TYR A 310 29.48 -31.58 5.28
N ALA A 311 28.94 -32.67 5.79
CA ALA A 311 29.16 -34.02 5.27
C ALA A 311 27.81 -34.55 4.76
N ALA A 312 27.82 -35.16 3.58
CA ALA A 312 26.61 -35.70 2.97
C ALA A 312 26.92 -36.98 2.20
N SER A 313 25.92 -37.86 2.15
CA SER A 313 25.97 -39.16 1.49
C SER A 313 24.75 -39.36 0.59
N PRO A 314 24.84 -40.19 -0.47
CA PRO A 314 23.68 -40.52 -1.28
C PRO A 314 22.62 -41.28 -0.47
N GLY A 315 21.37 -40.82 -0.54
CA GLY A 315 20.19 -41.45 0.06
C GLY A 315 19.17 -41.90 -1.01
N GLY A 316 18.02 -42.42 -0.55
CA GLY A 316 17.04 -43.07 -1.44
C GLY A 316 16.38 -42.18 -2.51
N ALA A 317 16.27 -40.86 -2.27
CA ALA A 317 15.62 -39.91 -3.18
C ALA A 317 16.49 -38.69 -3.52
N GLY A 318 17.77 -38.70 -3.15
CA GLY A 318 18.69 -37.57 -3.27
C GLY A 318 19.81 -37.65 -2.23
N TRP A 319 20.57 -36.58 -2.06
CA TRP A 319 21.61 -36.49 -1.03
C TRP A 319 21.01 -36.25 0.35
N GLN A 320 21.61 -36.87 1.36
CA GLN A 320 21.28 -36.70 2.78
C GLN A 320 22.49 -36.14 3.53
N VAL A 321 22.22 -35.30 4.52
CA VAL A 321 23.27 -34.67 5.35
C VAL A 321 23.57 -35.57 6.54
N ASP A 322 24.84 -35.92 6.68
CA ASP A 322 25.37 -36.70 7.80
C ASP A 322 25.75 -35.80 8.98
N ASP A 323 26.32 -34.63 8.68
CA ASP A 323 26.75 -33.69 9.69
C ASP A 323 26.84 -32.24 9.18
N LEU A 324 26.68 -31.28 10.09
CA LEU A 324 27.00 -29.87 9.92
C LEU A 324 27.86 -29.39 11.10
N GLN A 325 28.97 -28.72 10.81
CA GLN A 325 29.90 -28.21 11.82
C GLN A 325 30.32 -26.77 11.50
N LEU A 326 30.25 -25.88 12.50
CA LEU A 326 30.84 -24.54 12.40
C LEU A 326 32.35 -24.65 12.60
N ASP A 327 33.08 -23.85 11.83
CA ASP A 327 34.50 -23.58 12.05
C ASP A 327 34.73 -22.76 13.33
#